data_AF-A0A958DC47-F1
#
_entry.id   AF-A0A958DC47-F1
#
_cell.length_a   1.000
_cell.length_b   1.000
_cell.length_c   1.000
_cell.angle_alpha   90.00
_cell.angle_beta   90.00
_cell.angle_gamma   90.00
#
_symmetry.space_group_name_H-M   'P 1'
#
loop_
_entity.id
_entity.type
_entity.pdbx_description
1 polymer ?
#
loop_
_entity_poly.entity_id
_entity_poly.type
_entity_poly.pdbx_seq_one_letter_code
_entity_poly.pdbx_strand_id
1 'polypeptide(L)'
;MIALSPFDKALARSRSYHAFSRLFDAGITPETLLYATAIGELRDALPEHQNDDQSAVAHQRLFGFNVFAYESIFLSPDAVLGGSVTERVAQFYQHAGFKDGHGETADHIANELALTAFLCGAEADAWQDGQTGEAARMQAVQRTFLDNHLLCWLPGLRLAIQQQSEPFYATLTSLALEVALDHRADLRNDLLAPAARFTLPAAPSLLSSDRTGLRDIAGWLLTPAHSGIYLSRDDISRLGRQHNLPTGFGSRRIMLTNLLRSASQFDAVPALLAGVQTLLTRWQAGYVALQESPIASARAIGAIWLERLAETASLLNQLSEAAVWQDETVAPELQDV
;
A
#
# COMPACT_ATOMS: atom_id res chain seq x y z
N MET A 1 -16.66 -21.33 -21.22
CA MET A 1 -15.81 -20.14 -21.42
C MET A 1 -14.80 -20.48 -22.50
N ILE A 2 -14.76 -19.73 -23.61
CA ILE A 2 -13.72 -19.87 -24.63
C ILE A 2 -12.43 -19.31 -24.00
N ALA A 3 -11.36 -20.11 -23.94
CA ALA A 3 -10.08 -19.61 -23.45
C ALA A 3 -9.56 -18.53 -24.41
N LEU A 4 -9.23 -17.36 -23.87
CA LEU A 4 -8.64 -16.26 -24.64
C LEU A 4 -7.29 -16.70 -25.24
N SER A 5 -6.99 -16.24 -26.45
CA SER A 5 -5.67 -16.44 -27.05
C SER A 5 -4.58 -15.70 -26.26
N PRO A 6 -3.29 -16.07 -26.37
CA PRO A 6 -2.20 -15.33 -25.74
C PRO A 6 -2.19 -13.83 -26.11
N PHE A 7 -2.46 -13.51 -27.38
CA PHE A 7 -2.62 -12.15 -27.87
C PHE A 7 -3.76 -11.41 -27.14
N ASP A 8 -4.96 -11.99 -27.13
CA ASP A 8 -6.14 -11.36 -26.52
C ASP A 8 -5.94 -11.12 -25.02
N LYS A 9 -5.29 -12.06 -24.33
CA LYS A 9 -4.92 -11.91 -22.91
C LYS A 9 -3.94 -10.75 -22.69
N ALA A 10 -2.85 -10.70 -23.45
CA ALA A 10 -1.84 -9.65 -23.33
C ALA A 10 -2.45 -8.26 -23.64
N LEU A 11 -3.26 -8.17 -24.69
CA LEU A 11 -3.96 -6.94 -25.06
C LEU A 11 -4.99 -6.51 -24.00
N ALA A 12 -5.75 -7.45 -23.44
CA ALA A 12 -6.69 -7.15 -22.35
C ALA A 12 -5.96 -6.61 -21.13
N ARG A 13 -4.86 -7.25 -20.71
CA ARG A 13 -4.01 -6.77 -19.60
C ARG A 13 -3.46 -5.38 -19.86
N SER A 14 -2.92 -5.14 -21.05
CA SER A 14 -2.41 -3.82 -21.45
C SER A 14 -3.48 -2.74 -21.26
N ARG A 15 -4.69 -2.98 -21.75
CA ARG A 15 -5.83 -2.06 -21.64
C ARG A 15 -6.29 -1.85 -20.20
N SER A 16 -6.37 -2.92 -19.41
CA SER A 16 -6.75 -2.83 -17.99
C SER A 16 -5.75 -2.00 -17.18
N TYR A 17 -4.45 -2.27 -17.31
CA TYR A 17 -3.43 -1.49 -16.61
C TYR A 17 -3.39 -0.03 -17.07
N HIS A 18 -3.59 0.23 -18.36
CA HIS A 18 -3.68 1.60 -18.87
C HIS A 18 -4.88 2.34 -18.25
N ALA A 19 -6.06 1.70 -18.22
CA ALA A 19 -7.25 2.25 -17.58
C ALA A 19 -7.01 2.56 -16.10
N PHE A 20 -6.43 1.62 -15.35
CA PHE A 20 -6.11 1.81 -13.93
C PHE A 20 -5.11 2.94 -13.72
N SER A 21 -4.04 2.98 -14.50
CA SER A 21 -3.04 4.05 -14.48
C SER A 21 -3.69 5.43 -14.64
N ARG A 22 -4.53 5.62 -15.66
CA ARG A 22 -5.22 6.89 -15.91
C ARG A 22 -6.17 7.28 -14.78
N LEU A 23 -6.87 6.32 -14.18
CA LEU A 23 -7.78 6.57 -13.05
C LEU A 23 -7.04 6.90 -11.75
N PHE A 24 -5.88 6.31 -11.49
CA PHE A 24 -5.03 6.69 -10.35
C PHE A 24 -4.39 8.05 -10.56
N ASP A 25 -3.95 8.36 -11.77
CA ASP A 25 -3.29 9.62 -12.13
C ASP A 25 -4.25 10.80 -12.07
N ALA A 26 -5.34 10.75 -12.84
CA ALA A 26 -6.23 11.90 -13.05
C ALA A 26 -7.53 11.85 -12.24
N GLY A 27 -7.83 10.74 -11.56
CA GLY A 27 -9.12 10.52 -10.93
C GLY A 27 -10.25 10.30 -11.94
N ILE A 28 -11.49 10.55 -11.52
CA ILE A 28 -12.66 10.52 -12.40
C ILE A 28 -12.79 11.87 -13.10
N THR A 29 -12.52 11.88 -14.41
CA THR A 29 -12.66 13.02 -15.31
C THR A 29 -13.53 12.63 -16.51
N PRO A 30 -13.98 13.57 -17.35
CA PRO A 30 -14.70 13.21 -18.58
C PRO A 30 -13.93 12.23 -19.49
N GLU A 31 -12.59 12.32 -19.51
CA GLU A 31 -11.74 11.39 -20.26
C GLU A 31 -11.67 10.02 -19.59
N THR A 32 -11.48 9.94 -18.27
CA THR A 32 -11.28 8.65 -17.60
C THR A 32 -12.58 7.93 -17.27
N LEU A 33 -13.73 8.62 -17.34
CA LEU A 33 -15.05 8.04 -17.11
C LEU A 33 -15.36 6.91 -18.10
N LEU A 34 -14.85 6.96 -19.33
CA LEU A 34 -15.00 5.87 -20.30
C LEU A 34 -14.33 4.57 -19.82
N TYR A 35 -13.21 4.66 -19.12
CA TYR A 35 -12.55 3.50 -18.52
C TYR A 35 -13.35 2.96 -17.33
N ALA A 36 -13.77 3.86 -16.43
CA ALA A 36 -14.54 3.49 -15.25
C ALA A 36 -15.88 2.84 -15.62
N THR A 37 -16.55 3.36 -16.66
CA THR A 37 -17.82 2.80 -17.13
C THR A 37 -17.64 1.50 -17.93
N ALA A 38 -16.48 1.24 -18.54
CA ALA A 38 -16.23 0.00 -19.27
C ALA A 38 -16.09 -1.24 -18.36
N ILE A 39 -15.70 -1.04 -17.09
CA ILE A 39 -15.48 -2.11 -16.10
C ILE A 39 -16.67 -2.13 -15.14
N GLY A 40 -17.38 -3.26 -15.05
CA GLY A 40 -18.66 -3.36 -14.33
C GLY A 40 -18.54 -2.95 -12.86
N GLU A 41 -17.55 -3.48 -12.16
CA GLU A 41 -17.30 -3.21 -10.75
C GLU A 41 -16.95 -1.74 -10.49
N LEU A 42 -16.19 -1.10 -11.39
CA LEU A 42 -15.89 0.33 -11.30
C LEU A 42 -17.13 1.18 -11.58
N ARG A 43 -17.92 0.79 -12.57
CA ARG A 43 -19.18 1.46 -12.91
C ARG A 43 -20.14 1.44 -11.72
N ASP A 44 -20.26 0.30 -11.05
CA ASP A 44 -21.14 0.13 -9.89
C ASP A 44 -20.62 0.90 -8.66
N ALA A 45 -19.31 1.16 -8.59
CA ALA A 45 -18.69 1.95 -7.53
C ALA A 45 -18.60 3.45 -7.82
N LEU A 46 -19.11 3.92 -8.98
CA LEU A 46 -19.14 5.34 -9.31
C LEU A 46 -20.07 6.11 -8.35
N PRO A 47 -19.75 7.37 -8.00
CA PRO A 47 -20.69 8.25 -7.29
C PRO A 47 -22.06 8.32 -7.97
N GLU A 48 -23.15 8.26 -7.17
CA GLU A 48 -24.54 8.33 -7.67
C GLU A 48 -24.80 9.58 -8.52
N HIS A 49 -24.16 10.69 -8.15
CA HIS A 49 -24.21 11.95 -8.89
C HIS A 49 -22.80 12.32 -9.32
N GLN A 50 -22.55 12.22 -10.62
CA GLN A 50 -21.27 12.61 -11.20
C GLN A 50 -21.14 14.13 -11.20
N ASN A 51 -20.07 14.60 -10.58
CA ASN A 51 -19.68 16.00 -10.54
C ASN A 51 -18.16 16.08 -10.59
N ASP A 52 -17.62 16.68 -11.66
CA ASP A 52 -16.18 16.70 -11.93
C ASP A 52 -15.39 17.38 -10.80
N ASP A 53 -15.90 18.49 -10.25
CA ASP A 53 -15.25 19.20 -9.15
C ASP A 53 -15.19 18.36 -7.87
N GLN A 54 -16.29 17.66 -7.54
CA GLN A 54 -16.33 16.77 -6.38
C GLN A 54 -15.41 15.57 -6.55
N SER A 55 -15.36 14.99 -7.75
CA SER A 55 -14.44 13.89 -8.09
C SER A 55 -12.98 14.32 -7.98
N ALA A 56 -12.63 15.52 -8.46
CA ALA A 56 -11.29 16.08 -8.34
C ALA A 56 -10.92 16.36 -6.86
N VAL A 57 -11.86 16.88 -6.06
CA VAL A 57 -11.66 17.07 -4.62
C VAL A 57 -11.45 15.75 -3.89
N ALA A 58 -12.24 14.71 -4.21
CA ALA A 58 -12.09 13.38 -3.63
C ALA A 58 -10.73 12.76 -3.97
N HIS A 59 -10.32 12.85 -5.24
CA HIS A 59 -8.99 12.41 -5.70
C HIS A 59 -7.86 13.13 -4.95
N GLN A 60 -7.90 14.46 -4.92
CA GLN A 60 -6.88 15.27 -4.25
C GLN A 60 -6.85 15.04 -2.74
N ARG A 61 -8.01 14.89 -2.10
CA ARG A 61 -8.10 14.56 -0.68
C ARG A 61 -7.44 13.21 -0.40
N LEU A 62 -7.76 12.20 -1.20
CA LEU A 62 -7.24 10.85 -1.02
C LEU A 62 -5.74 10.81 -1.29
N PHE A 63 -5.30 11.11 -2.50
CA PHE A 63 -3.91 10.88 -2.93
C PHE A 63 -2.96 12.05 -2.63
N GLY A 64 -3.47 13.28 -2.64
CA GLY A 64 -2.66 14.47 -2.37
C GLY A 64 -2.41 14.73 -0.87
N PHE A 65 -3.30 14.28 0.02
CA PHE A 65 -3.21 14.65 1.44
C PHE A 65 -3.29 13.48 2.43
N ASN A 66 -3.77 12.31 2.03
CA ASN A 66 -4.11 11.26 2.99
C ASN A 66 -3.34 9.94 2.77
N VAL A 67 -3.42 9.36 1.58
CA VAL A 67 -2.75 8.11 1.18
C VAL A 67 -1.79 8.39 0.02
N PHE A 68 -0.49 8.44 0.31
CA PHE A 68 0.53 8.68 -0.71
C PHE A 68 0.85 7.38 -1.46
N ALA A 69 0.45 7.29 -2.72
CA ALA A 69 0.52 6.07 -3.53
C ALA A 69 1.87 5.91 -4.25
N TYR A 70 2.95 5.76 -3.47
CA TYR A 70 4.33 5.63 -3.97
C TYR A 70 5.05 4.43 -3.35
N GLU A 71 5.77 3.61 -4.12
CA GLU A 71 6.53 2.46 -3.61
C GLU A 71 7.47 2.87 -2.46
N SER A 72 8.17 3.99 -2.61
CA SER A 72 9.11 4.51 -1.61
C SER A 72 8.46 4.78 -0.26
N ILE A 73 7.19 5.18 -0.21
CA ILE A 73 6.46 5.41 1.04
C ILE A 73 6.21 4.09 1.80
N PHE A 74 6.02 2.98 1.08
CA PHE A 74 5.73 1.69 1.69
C PHE A 74 6.97 0.87 2.00
N LEU A 75 8.01 0.96 1.16
CA LEU A 75 9.16 0.05 1.21
C LEU A 75 10.45 0.69 1.72
N SER A 76 10.56 2.03 1.75
CA SER A 76 11.76 2.67 2.31
C SER A 76 11.74 2.66 3.85
N PRO A 77 12.91 2.52 4.50
CA PRO A 77 13.01 2.56 5.96
C PRO A 77 12.65 3.92 6.57
N ASP A 78 12.68 4.99 5.78
CA ASP A 78 12.36 6.34 6.25
C ASP A 78 10.93 6.79 5.88
N ALA A 79 10.23 6.02 5.05
CA ALA A 79 8.91 6.34 4.48
C ALA A 79 8.87 7.75 3.85
N VAL A 80 9.89 8.06 3.06
CA VAL A 80 10.04 9.34 2.33
C VAL A 80 9.91 9.07 0.84
N LEU A 81 9.28 10.01 0.13
CA LEU A 81 9.16 9.98 -1.32
C LEU A 81 10.54 10.09 -1.98
N GLY A 82 10.84 9.21 -2.92
CA GLY A 82 12.11 9.23 -3.66
C GLY A 82 13.16 8.24 -3.15
N GLY A 83 14.42 8.64 -3.34
CA GLY A 83 15.59 7.88 -2.90
C GLY A 83 15.82 6.60 -3.70
N SER A 84 16.54 5.66 -3.08
CA SER A 84 16.99 4.42 -3.76
C SER A 84 15.85 3.52 -4.24
N VAL A 85 14.66 3.60 -3.63
CA VAL A 85 13.48 2.85 -4.09
C VAL A 85 13.02 3.38 -5.45
N THR A 86 12.75 4.68 -5.54
CA THR A 86 12.37 5.35 -6.79
C THR A 86 13.45 5.24 -7.87
N GLU A 87 14.72 5.35 -7.50
CA GLU A 87 15.84 5.20 -8.45
C GLU A 87 15.88 3.79 -9.08
N ARG A 88 15.57 2.73 -8.32
CA ARG A 88 15.49 1.37 -8.87
C ARG A 88 14.35 1.23 -9.87
N VAL A 89 13.18 1.81 -9.59
CA VAL A 89 12.05 1.84 -10.54
C VAL A 89 12.42 2.62 -11.80
N ALA A 90 13.02 3.80 -11.65
CA ALA A 90 13.46 4.63 -12.78
C ALA A 90 14.53 3.91 -13.64
N GLN A 91 15.46 3.20 -13.02
CA GLN A 91 16.42 2.35 -13.75
C GLN A 91 15.69 1.25 -14.52
N PHE A 92 14.67 0.61 -13.94
CA PHE A 92 13.86 -0.38 -14.66
C PHE A 92 13.20 0.23 -15.90
N TYR A 93 12.66 1.46 -15.79
CA TYR A 93 12.03 2.16 -16.92
C TYR A 93 13.03 2.39 -18.05
N GLN A 94 14.24 2.85 -17.72
CA GLN A 94 15.31 3.07 -18.69
C GLN A 94 15.70 1.76 -19.42
N HIS A 95 15.86 0.65 -18.69
CA HIS A 95 16.20 -0.65 -19.29
C HIS A 95 15.06 -1.22 -20.15
N ALA A 96 13.82 -0.94 -19.79
CA ALA A 96 12.64 -1.34 -20.56
C ALA A 96 12.36 -0.41 -21.77
N GLY A 97 13.07 0.72 -21.89
CA GLY A 97 12.81 1.73 -22.92
C GLY A 97 11.50 2.50 -22.70
N PHE A 98 10.97 2.49 -21.48
CA PHE A 98 9.75 3.19 -21.09
C PHE A 98 10.05 4.61 -20.61
N LYS A 99 9.13 5.54 -20.89
CA LYS A 99 9.16 6.91 -20.36
C LYS A 99 7.87 7.14 -19.59
N ASP A 100 8.00 7.63 -18.36
CA ASP A 100 6.86 8.06 -17.57
C ASP A 100 6.15 9.25 -18.22
N GLY A 101 4.83 9.34 -18.01
CA GLY A 101 3.98 10.34 -18.65
C GLY A 101 3.25 11.27 -17.69
N HIS A 102 3.33 11.01 -16.38
CA HIS A 102 2.38 11.54 -15.40
C HIS A 102 2.93 12.72 -14.57
N GLY A 103 4.14 13.20 -14.83
CA GLY A 103 4.77 14.30 -14.06
C GLY A 103 5.16 13.92 -12.62
N GLU A 104 4.66 12.79 -12.11
CA GLU A 104 5.02 12.19 -10.84
C GLU A 104 6.34 11.41 -10.90
N THR A 105 6.90 11.06 -9.75
CA THR A 105 8.11 10.22 -9.69
C THR A 105 7.84 8.81 -10.20
N ALA A 106 8.91 8.15 -10.65
CA ALA A 106 8.82 6.83 -11.29
C ALA A 106 8.06 5.78 -10.47
N ASP A 107 8.13 5.84 -9.13
CA ASP A 107 7.50 4.90 -8.21
C ASP A 107 6.07 5.23 -7.80
N HIS A 108 5.43 6.21 -8.44
CA HIS A 108 4.00 6.44 -8.26
C HIS A 108 3.19 5.28 -8.88
N ILE A 109 2.10 4.86 -8.22
CA ILE A 109 1.28 3.72 -8.67
C ILE A 109 0.81 3.86 -10.12
N ALA A 110 0.47 5.08 -10.56
CA ALA A 110 0.02 5.30 -11.92
C ALA A 110 1.13 5.03 -12.95
N ASN A 111 2.38 5.40 -12.64
CA ASN A 111 3.55 5.16 -13.49
C ASN A 111 3.88 3.66 -13.56
N GLU A 112 3.83 2.94 -12.43
CA GLU A 112 4.11 1.50 -12.41
C GLU A 112 3.04 0.70 -13.19
N LEU A 113 1.77 1.10 -13.08
CA LEU A 113 0.70 0.53 -13.89
C LEU A 113 0.87 0.88 -15.38
N ALA A 114 1.31 2.10 -15.71
CA ALA A 114 1.58 2.49 -17.09
C ALA A 114 2.73 1.69 -17.71
N LEU A 115 3.82 1.44 -16.97
CA LEU A 115 4.88 0.54 -17.42
C LEU A 115 4.31 -0.86 -17.67
N THR A 116 3.52 -1.38 -16.72
CA THR A 116 2.96 -2.72 -16.85
C THR A 116 2.06 -2.83 -18.09
N ALA A 117 1.26 -1.79 -18.37
CA ALA A 117 0.46 -1.68 -19.59
C ALA A 117 1.33 -1.70 -20.87
N PHE A 118 2.42 -0.94 -20.87
CA PHE A 118 3.38 -0.87 -21.97
C PHE A 118 4.01 -2.24 -22.24
N LEU A 119 4.48 -2.93 -21.20
CA LEU A 119 5.10 -4.25 -21.34
C LEU A 119 4.11 -5.32 -21.85
N CYS A 120 2.85 -5.26 -21.42
CA CYS A 120 1.78 -6.14 -21.93
C CYS A 120 1.43 -5.82 -23.39
N GLY A 121 1.48 -4.54 -23.77
CA GLY A 121 1.28 -4.11 -25.16
C GLY A 121 2.37 -4.65 -26.08
N ALA A 122 3.63 -4.53 -25.67
CA ALA A 122 4.76 -5.09 -26.40
C ALA A 122 4.68 -6.63 -26.51
N GLU A 123 4.18 -7.32 -25.49
CA GLU A 123 3.88 -8.76 -25.59
C GLU A 123 2.78 -9.04 -26.63
N ALA A 124 1.69 -8.27 -26.63
CA ALA A 124 0.60 -8.43 -27.59
C ALA A 124 1.11 -8.24 -29.04
N ASP A 125 1.89 -7.20 -29.30
CA ASP A 125 2.49 -6.94 -30.62
C ASP A 125 3.39 -8.12 -31.05
N ALA A 126 4.22 -8.64 -30.14
CA ALA A 126 5.05 -9.81 -30.43
C ALA A 126 4.23 -11.07 -30.75
N TRP A 127 3.10 -11.29 -30.06
CA TRP A 127 2.19 -12.39 -30.42
C TRP A 127 1.54 -12.19 -31.79
N GLN A 128 1.11 -10.97 -32.09
CA GLN A 128 0.49 -10.61 -33.37
C GLN A 128 1.45 -10.83 -34.54
N ASP A 129 2.73 -10.52 -34.35
CA ASP A 129 3.78 -10.67 -35.36
C ASP A 129 4.37 -12.10 -35.42
N GLY A 130 3.86 -13.03 -34.60
CA GLY A 130 4.37 -14.41 -34.53
C GLY A 130 5.76 -14.55 -33.89
N GLN A 131 6.25 -13.51 -33.21
CA GLN A 131 7.57 -13.45 -32.57
C GLN A 131 7.53 -14.06 -31.15
N THR A 132 7.28 -15.36 -31.09
CA THR A 132 7.08 -16.09 -29.81
C THR A 132 8.24 -15.95 -28.81
N GLY A 133 9.49 -15.84 -29.28
CA GLY A 133 10.65 -15.61 -28.42
C GLY A 133 10.65 -14.23 -27.76
N GLU A 134 10.21 -13.21 -28.49
CA GLU A 134 10.10 -11.84 -27.95
C GLU A 134 8.92 -11.73 -26.96
N ALA A 135 7.80 -12.37 -27.26
CA ALA A 135 6.67 -12.46 -26.32
C ALA A 135 7.10 -13.12 -25.00
N ALA A 136 7.85 -14.22 -25.05
CA ALA A 136 8.41 -14.87 -23.86
C ALA A 136 9.40 -13.96 -23.10
N ARG A 137 10.21 -13.17 -23.83
CA ARG A 137 11.10 -12.17 -23.22
C ARG A 137 10.31 -11.09 -22.49
N MET A 138 9.25 -10.55 -23.09
CA MET A 138 8.35 -9.58 -22.46
C MET A 138 7.69 -10.13 -21.20
N GLN A 139 7.18 -11.36 -21.25
CA GLN A 139 6.63 -12.06 -20.08
C GLN A 139 7.65 -12.15 -18.93
N ALA A 140 8.93 -12.43 -19.22
CA ALA A 140 9.97 -12.48 -18.20
C ALA A 140 10.28 -11.10 -17.59
N VAL A 141 10.26 -10.03 -18.39
CA VAL A 141 10.42 -8.65 -17.91
C VAL A 141 9.23 -8.24 -17.04
N GLN A 142 8.00 -8.50 -17.48
CA GLN A 142 6.77 -8.25 -16.72
C GLN A 142 6.79 -8.98 -15.36
N ARG A 143 7.17 -10.26 -15.36
CA ARG A 143 7.31 -11.05 -14.13
C ARG A 143 8.27 -10.40 -13.14
N THR A 144 9.44 -9.99 -13.64
CA THR A 144 10.48 -9.35 -12.82
C THR A 144 9.99 -8.04 -12.23
N PHE A 145 9.25 -7.24 -13.00
CA PHE A 145 8.68 -5.98 -12.52
C PHE A 145 7.61 -6.23 -11.45
N LEU A 146 6.65 -7.12 -11.72
CA LEU A 146 5.58 -7.47 -10.78
C LEU A 146 6.14 -7.99 -9.44
N ASP A 147 7.14 -8.87 -9.48
CA ASP A 147 7.71 -9.51 -8.28
C ASP A 147 8.60 -8.57 -7.44
N ASN A 148 9.26 -7.58 -8.05
CA ASN A 148 10.23 -6.73 -7.35
C ASN A 148 9.73 -5.31 -7.06
N HIS A 149 8.64 -4.90 -7.72
CA HIS A 149 8.04 -3.58 -7.58
C HIS A 149 6.55 -3.73 -7.27
N LEU A 150 5.67 -3.63 -8.27
CA LEU A 150 4.23 -3.45 -8.10
C LEU A 150 3.58 -4.34 -7.01
N LEU A 151 3.80 -5.66 -7.00
CA LEU A 151 3.13 -6.55 -6.04
C LEU A 151 3.72 -6.49 -4.62
N CYS A 152 4.91 -5.94 -4.44
CA CYS A 152 5.54 -5.81 -3.12
C CYS A 152 4.75 -4.87 -2.19
N TRP A 153 4.09 -3.87 -2.76
CA TRP A 153 3.48 -2.78 -1.99
C TRP A 153 2.00 -2.51 -2.34
N LEU A 154 1.52 -2.90 -3.53
CA LEU A 154 0.12 -2.75 -3.93
C LEU A 154 -0.88 -3.38 -2.93
N PRO A 155 -0.61 -4.55 -2.30
CA PRO A 155 -1.41 -5.03 -1.18
C PRO A 155 -1.57 -4.03 -0.03
N GLY A 156 -0.47 -3.41 0.41
CA GLY A 156 -0.46 -2.42 1.47
C GLY A 156 -1.21 -1.15 1.05
N LEU A 157 -1.03 -0.71 -0.20
CA LEU A 157 -1.78 0.42 -0.76
C LEU A 157 -3.29 0.14 -0.77
N ARG A 158 -3.71 -1.04 -1.21
CA ARG A 158 -5.12 -1.46 -1.18
C ARG A 158 -5.70 -1.37 0.22
N LEU A 159 -5.00 -1.93 1.22
CA LEU A 159 -5.46 -1.90 2.60
C LEU A 159 -5.54 -0.46 3.14
N ALA A 160 -4.56 0.40 2.81
CA ALA A 160 -4.57 1.81 3.20
C ALA A 160 -5.78 2.57 2.64
N ILE A 161 -6.10 2.36 1.37
CA ILE A 161 -7.24 3.00 0.69
C ILE A 161 -8.57 2.46 1.23
N GLN A 162 -8.67 1.15 1.52
CA GLN A 162 -9.87 0.54 2.10
C GLN A 162 -10.23 1.06 3.50
N GLN A 163 -9.28 1.67 4.24
CA GLN A 163 -9.59 2.36 5.50
C GLN A 163 -10.24 3.74 5.30
N GLN A 164 -10.24 4.26 4.07
CA GLN A 164 -10.77 5.59 3.74
C GLN A 164 -12.20 5.49 3.20
N SER A 165 -12.95 6.59 3.31
CA SER A 165 -14.35 6.66 2.87
C SER A 165 -14.46 7.00 1.38
N GLU A 166 -13.77 6.23 0.53
CA GLU A 166 -13.66 6.45 -0.92
C GLU A 166 -13.92 5.15 -1.70
N PRO A 167 -15.19 4.72 -1.86
CA PRO A 167 -15.53 3.39 -2.39
C PRO A 167 -15.00 3.12 -3.81
N PHE A 168 -15.06 4.13 -4.69
CA PHE A 168 -14.56 4.01 -6.06
C PHE A 168 -13.07 3.61 -6.08
N TYR A 169 -12.23 4.32 -5.32
CA TYR A 169 -10.80 4.05 -5.28
C TYR A 169 -10.46 2.76 -4.52
N ALA A 170 -11.28 2.37 -3.54
CA ALA A 170 -11.16 1.06 -2.90
C ALA A 170 -11.43 -0.09 -3.88
N THR A 171 -12.43 0.06 -4.75
CA THR A 171 -12.72 -0.90 -5.84
C THR A 171 -11.62 -0.89 -6.89
N LEU A 172 -11.16 0.29 -7.34
CA LEU A 172 -10.07 0.44 -8.30
C LEU A 172 -8.80 -0.28 -7.83
N THR A 173 -8.39 -0.06 -6.59
CA THR A 173 -7.17 -0.68 -6.05
C THR A 173 -7.34 -2.18 -5.84
N SER A 174 -8.56 -2.64 -5.52
CA SER A 174 -8.85 -4.08 -5.42
C SER A 174 -8.76 -4.77 -6.79
N LEU A 175 -9.38 -4.19 -7.84
CA LEU A 175 -9.27 -4.71 -9.20
C LEU A 175 -7.83 -4.67 -9.72
N ALA A 176 -7.09 -3.60 -9.47
CA ALA A 176 -5.68 -3.51 -9.85
C ALA A 176 -4.85 -4.63 -9.22
N LEU A 177 -5.06 -4.93 -7.93
CA LEU A 177 -4.38 -6.03 -7.25
C LEU A 177 -4.81 -7.39 -7.79
N GLU A 178 -6.10 -7.62 -7.98
CA GLU A 178 -6.63 -8.88 -8.51
C GLU A 178 -6.08 -9.18 -9.91
N VAL A 179 -6.12 -8.20 -10.81
CA VAL A 179 -5.54 -8.32 -12.16
C VAL A 179 -4.04 -8.54 -12.09
N ALA A 180 -3.31 -7.86 -11.19
CA ALA A 180 -1.87 -8.05 -11.06
C ALA A 180 -1.47 -9.42 -10.51
N LEU A 181 -2.24 -9.96 -9.56
CA LEU A 181 -2.02 -11.30 -9.04
C LEU A 181 -2.34 -12.37 -10.09
N ASP A 182 -3.50 -12.29 -10.75
CA ASP A 182 -3.87 -13.20 -11.85
C ASP A 182 -2.84 -13.16 -12.96
N HIS A 183 -2.43 -11.95 -13.37
CA HIS A 183 -1.38 -11.76 -14.35
C HIS A 183 -0.10 -12.47 -13.94
N ARG A 184 0.38 -12.24 -12.71
CA ARG A 184 1.60 -12.87 -12.23
C ARG A 184 1.48 -14.41 -12.18
N ALA A 185 0.30 -14.95 -11.88
CA ALA A 185 0.04 -16.38 -11.84
C ALA A 185 0.12 -17.04 -13.24
N ASP A 186 -0.34 -16.32 -14.27
CA ASP A 186 -0.30 -16.77 -15.67
C ASP A 186 1.11 -16.72 -16.28
N LEU A 187 2.00 -15.88 -15.76
CA LEU A 187 3.38 -15.80 -16.22
C LEU A 187 4.18 -17.02 -15.76
N ARG A 188 4.79 -17.73 -16.72
CA ARG A 188 5.60 -18.93 -16.42
C ARG A 188 6.70 -18.60 -15.42
N ASN A 189 6.90 -19.45 -14.43
CA ASN A 189 8.12 -19.42 -13.64
C ASN A 189 9.27 -19.92 -14.52
N ASP A 190 10.30 -19.11 -14.65
CA ASP A 190 11.56 -19.59 -15.18
C ASP A 190 12.19 -20.46 -14.10
N LEU A 191 12.16 -21.77 -14.30
CA LEU A 191 12.65 -22.77 -13.33
C LEU A 191 14.14 -22.58 -12.99
N LEU A 192 14.86 -21.79 -13.79
CA LEU A 192 16.30 -21.56 -13.68
C LEU A 192 16.67 -20.24 -13.00
N ALA A 193 15.71 -19.30 -12.85
CA ALA A 193 15.96 -18.04 -12.16
C ALA A 193 15.61 -18.18 -10.67
N PRO A 194 16.51 -17.83 -9.73
CA PRO A 194 16.14 -17.77 -8.33
C PRO A 194 14.98 -16.78 -8.19
N ALA A 195 13.88 -17.21 -7.56
CA ALA A 195 12.78 -16.33 -7.23
C ALA A 195 13.35 -15.16 -6.44
N ALA A 196 13.31 -13.95 -7.01
CA ALA A 196 13.64 -12.75 -6.27
C ALA A 196 12.69 -12.71 -5.07
N ARG A 197 13.25 -12.77 -3.86
CA ARG A 197 12.46 -12.70 -2.63
C ARG A 197 12.38 -11.24 -2.26
N PHE A 198 11.22 -10.64 -2.47
CA PHE A 198 10.86 -9.41 -1.78
C PHE A 198 11.21 -9.57 -0.29
N THR A 199 11.88 -8.57 0.28
CA THR A 199 12.21 -8.51 1.71
C THR A 199 12.02 -7.09 2.18
N LEU A 200 11.43 -6.94 3.37
CA LEU A 200 11.34 -5.64 4.04
C LEU A 200 12.65 -5.33 4.79
N PRO A 201 13.05 -4.05 4.89
CA PRO A 201 14.19 -3.65 5.71
C PRO A 201 13.95 -4.02 7.18
N ALA A 202 14.99 -4.39 7.90
CA ALA A 202 14.88 -4.73 9.33
C ALA A 202 14.31 -3.54 10.13
N ALA A 203 13.30 -3.79 10.97
CA ALA A 203 12.78 -2.76 11.85
C ALA A 203 13.81 -2.39 12.93
N PRO A 204 14.02 -1.09 13.23
CA PRO A 204 14.82 -0.67 14.37
C PRO A 204 14.23 -1.20 15.69
N SER A 205 15.08 -1.68 16.60
CA SER A 205 14.66 -2.11 17.94
C SER A 205 14.42 -0.90 18.86
N LEU A 206 13.22 -0.32 18.79
CA LEU A 206 12.86 0.90 19.52
C LEU A 206 13.06 0.79 21.04
N LEU A 207 12.69 -0.34 21.65
CA LEU A 207 12.69 -0.49 23.11
C LEU A 207 14.06 -0.89 23.68
N SER A 208 15.09 -1.02 22.85
CA SER A 208 16.47 -1.31 23.30
C SER A 208 17.23 -0.09 23.83
N SER A 209 16.67 1.12 23.70
CA SER A 209 17.29 2.38 24.09
C SER A 209 16.43 3.11 25.11
N ASP A 210 17.01 3.47 26.25
CA ASP A 210 16.36 4.27 27.31
C ASP A 210 15.98 5.70 26.85
N ARG A 211 16.42 6.11 25.64
CA ARG A 211 16.17 7.44 25.08
C ARG A 211 15.00 7.50 24.10
N THR A 212 14.32 6.38 23.87
CA THR A 212 13.23 6.31 22.89
C THR A 212 12.06 7.21 23.31
N GLY A 213 11.78 8.22 22.49
CA GLY A 213 10.70 9.18 22.73
C GLY A 213 9.44 8.90 21.91
N LEU A 214 8.35 9.60 22.24
CA LEU A 214 7.07 9.52 21.52
C LEU A 214 7.20 9.80 20.01
N ARG A 215 8.15 10.67 19.62
CA ARG A 215 8.42 10.98 18.21
C ARG A 215 9.05 9.81 17.46
N ASP A 216 9.84 9.00 18.14
CA ASP A 216 10.50 7.81 17.57
C ASP A 216 9.46 6.70 17.39
N ILE A 217 8.62 6.48 18.41
CA ILE A 217 7.46 5.56 18.33
C ILE A 217 6.53 5.97 17.19
N ALA A 218 6.14 7.25 17.12
CA ALA A 218 5.30 7.76 16.03
C ALA A 218 5.96 7.56 14.67
N GLY A 219 7.27 7.82 14.58
CA GLY A 219 8.04 7.60 13.35
C GLY A 219 8.01 6.17 12.87
N TRP A 220 8.26 5.23 13.78
CA TRP A 220 8.27 3.80 13.48
C TRP A 220 6.88 3.31 13.04
N LEU A 221 5.81 3.69 13.75
CA LEU A 221 4.43 3.32 13.38
C LEU A 221 4.02 3.90 12.03
N LEU A 222 4.54 5.07 11.67
CA LEU A 222 4.28 5.74 10.39
C LEU A 222 5.11 5.22 9.21
N THR A 223 6.09 4.36 9.45
CA THR A 223 6.89 3.73 8.39
C THR A 223 6.31 2.35 8.09
N PRO A 224 5.59 2.14 6.96
CA PRO A 224 4.97 0.84 6.65
C PRO A 224 5.99 -0.28 6.56
N ALA A 225 7.18 0.00 6.02
CA ALA A 225 8.27 -0.96 5.97
C ALA A 225 8.68 -1.49 7.36
N HIS A 226 8.42 -0.72 8.43
CA HIS A 226 8.69 -1.10 9.83
C HIS A 226 7.46 -1.58 10.57
N SER A 227 6.29 -0.98 10.35
CA SER A 227 5.09 -1.25 11.12
C SER A 227 4.13 -2.25 10.46
N GLY A 228 4.33 -2.55 9.18
CA GLY A 228 3.41 -3.38 8.39
C GLY A 228 2.05 -2.72 8.13
N ILE A 229 1.87 -1.45 8.50
CA ILE A 229 0.64 -0.68 8.28
C ILE A 229 0.93 0.69 7.71
N TYR A 230 -0.06 1.26 7.02
CA TYR A 230 -0.09 2.67 6.69
C TYR A 230 -1.09 3.39 7.61
N LEU A 231 -0.62 4.44 8.30
CA LEU A 231 -1.47 5.34 9.06
C LEU A 231 -1.67 6.64 8.29
N SER A 232 -2.89 6.89 7.83
CA SER A 232 -3.30 8.13 7.18
C SER A 232 -3.61 9.23 8.21
N ARG A 233 -3.86 10.47 7.74
CA ARG A 233 -4.29 11.55 8.62
C ARG A 233 -5.69 11.29 9.17
N ASP A 234 -6.55 10.71 8.34
CA ASP A 234 -7.91 10.33 8.71
C ASP A 234 -7.90 9.17 9.72
N ASP A 235 -6.96 8.21 9.62
CA ASP A 235 -6.80 7.13 10.59
C ASP A 235 -6.38 7.65 11.95
N ILE A 236 -5.37 8.52 12.00
CA ILE A 236 -4.91 9.17 13.26
C ILE A 236 -6.05 9.98 13.88
N SER A 237 -6.79 10.75 13.07
CA SER A 237 -7.92 11.56 13.54
C SER A 237 -9.08 10.71 14.04
N ARG A 238 -9.30 9.52 13.44
CA ARG A 238 -10.30 8.57 13.89
C ARG A 238 -9.93 7.94 15.23
N LEU A 239 -8.66 7.54 15.40
CA LEU A 239 -8.13 7.05 16.68
C LEU A 239 -8.27 8.09 17.79
N GLY A 240 -7.87 9.34 17.52
CA GLY A 240 -8.04 10.43 18.50
C GLY A 240 -9.50 10.63 18.91
N ARG A 241 -10.43 10.71 17.94
CA ARG A 241 -11.87 10.87 18.22
C ARG A 241 -12.45 9.71 19.02
N GLN A 242 -12.05 8.47 18.73
CA GLN A 242 -12.55 7.28 19.43
C GLN A 242 -12.23 7.31 20.93
N HIS A 243 -11.13 7.96 21.32
CA HIS A 243 -10.68 8.04 22.71
C HIS A 243 -10.78 9.45 23.30
N ASN A 244 -11.47 10.38 22.62
CA ASN A 244 -11.60 11.79 23.00
C ASN A 244 -10.24 12.52 23.21
N LEU A 245 -9.23 12.15 22.44
CA LEU A 245 -7.88 12.71 22.51
C LEU A 245 -7.63 13.69 21.36
N PRO A 246 -7.08 14.90 21.65
CA PRO A 246 -6.69 15.82 20.59
C PRO A 246 -5.48 15.30 19.82
N THR A 247 -5.58 15.31 18.49
CA THR A 247 -4.50 14.95 17.56
C THR A 247 -3.75 16.18 17.05
N GLY A 248 -4.38 17.36 17.08
CA GLY A 248 -3.85 18.59 16.49
C GLY A 248 -3.85 18.57 14.95
N PHE A 249 -3.04 19.44 14.36
CA PHE A 249 -2.96 19.65 12.90
C PHE A 249 -1.51 19.55 12.41
N GLY A 250 -1.33 19.37 11.11
CA GLY A 250 -0.02 19.33 10.45
C GLY A 250 0.27 17.97 9.81
N SER A 251 1.56 17.62 9.76
CA SER A 251 2.01 16.35 9.16
C SER A 251 1.55 15.15 10.00
N ARG A 252 1.47 13.97 9.38
CA ARG A 252 1.12 12.71 10.06
C ARG A 252 1.98 12.47 11.31
N ARG A 253 3.29 12.77 11.22
CA ARG A 253 4.23 12.65 12.34
C ARG A 253 3.89 13.57 13.50
N ILE A 254 3.56 14.82 13.23
CA ILE A 254 3.11 15.77 14.27
C ILE A 254 1.82 15.27 14.91
N MET A 255 0.83 14.90 14.08
CA MET A 255 -0.47 14.44 14.57
C MET A 255 -0.37 13.20 15.47
N LEU A 256 0.39 12.18 15.05
CA LEU A 256 0.55 10.96 15.84
C LEU A 256 1.39 11.19 17.10
N THR A 257 2.45 12.01 17.03
CA THR A 257 3.25 12.38 18.22
C THR A 257 2.39 13.11 19.25
N ASN A 258 1.53 14.03 18.80
CA ASN A 258 0.60 14.74 19.67
C ASN A 258 -0.44 13.81 20.25
N LEU A 259 -1.01 12.90 19.45
CA LEU A 259 -1.96 11.91 19.93
C LEU A 259 -1.37 11.03 21.04
N LEU A 260 -0.16 10.50 20.85
CA LEU A 260 0.56 9.71 21.86
C LEU A 260 0.82 10.53 23.13
N ARG A 261 1.21 11.81 22.97
CA ARG A 261 1.42 12.72 24.09
C ARG A 261 0.13 12.97 24.87
N SER A 262 -0.97 13.27 24.18
CA SER A 262 -2.29 13.46 24.77
C SER A 262 -2.71 12.20 25.54
N ALA A 263 -2.52 11.01 24.95
CA ALA A 263 -2.85 9.76 25.62
C ALA A 263 -2.07 9.58 26.94
N SER A 264 -0.79 9.94 26.96
CA SER A 264 0.02 9.93 28.18
C SER A 264 -0.39 10.98 29.21
N GLN A 265 -0.93 12.13 28.79
CA GLN A 265 -1.38 13.18 29.70
C GLN A 265 -2.75 12.92 30.33
N PHE A 266 -3.58 12.11 29.67
CA PHE A 266 -4.95 11.80 30.08
C PHE A 266 -5.13 10.33 30.48
N ASP A 267 -4.04 9.63 30.85
CA ASP A 267 -4.04 8.22 31.27
C ASP A 267 -4.80 7.28 30.31
N ALA A 268 -4.71 7.58 29.02
CA ALA A 268 -5.43 6.89 27.94
C ALA A 268 -4.51 6.06 27.04
N VAL A 269 -3.24 5.85 27.44
CA VAL A 269 -2.27 5.06 26.66
C VAL A 269 -2.77 3.64 26.38
N PRO A 270 -3.23 2.85 27.38
CA PRO A 270 -3.72 1.49 27.09
C PRO A 270 -4.91 1.48 26.12
N ALA A 271 -5.83 2.43 26.27
CA ALA A 271 -6.99 2.56 25.40
C ALA A 271 -6.57 2.90 23.96
N LEU A 272 -5.65 3.86 23.78
CA LEU A 272 -5.12 4.22 22.48
C LEU A 272 -4.40 3.04 21.81
N LEU A 273 -3.54 2.32 22.54
CA LEU A 273 -2.83 1.15 22.02
C LEU A 273 -3.81 0.03 21.61
N ALA A 274 -4.89 -0.19 22.36
CA ALA A 274 -5.96 -1.12 21.96
C ALA A 274 -6.67 -0.68 20.66
N GLY A 275 -6.85 0.63 20.46
CA GLY A 275 -7.33 1.20 19.20
C GLY A 275 -6.39 0.91 18.03
N VAL A 276 -5.07 1.07 18.23
CA VAL A 276 -4.06 0.70 17.23
C VAL A 276 -4.05 -0.80 16.96
N GLN A 277 -4.17 -1.64 18.00
CA GLN A 277 -4.28 -3.09 17.86
C GLN A 277 -5.49 -3.50 17.01
N THR A 278 -6.63 -2.83 17.18
CA THR A 278 -7.84 -3.06 16.36
C THR A 278 -7.59 -2.71 14.88
N LEU A 279 -6.77 -1.69 14.61
CA LEU A 279 -6.33 -1.40 13.24
C LEU A 279 -5.42 -2.51 12.71
N LEU A 280 -4.44 -2.98 13.49
CA LEU A 280 -3.57 -4.09 13.11
C LEU A 280 -4.37 -5.34 12.72
N THR A 281 -5.40 -5.70 13.49
CA THR A 281 -6.24 -6.87 13.18
C THR A 281 -6.91 -6.75 11.81
N ARG A 282 -7.33 -5.55 11.41
CA ARG A 282 -7.90 -5.30 10.08
C ARG A 282 -6.87 -5.48 8.96
N TRP A 283 -5.64 -4.97 9.16
CA TRP A 283 -4.54 -5.18 8.22
C TRP A 283 -4.14 -6.66 8.14
N GLN A 284 -4.07 -7.34 9.28
CA GLN A 284 -3.76 -8.76 9.38
C GLN A 284 -4.75 -9.60 8.56
N ALA A 285 -6.06 -9.35 8.67
CA ALA A 285 -7.07 -10.06 7.89
C ALA A 285 -6.82 -9.92 6.36
N GLY A 286 -6.42 -8.72 5.92
CA GLY A 286 -6.05 -8.46 4.53
C GLY A 286 -4.85 -9.28 4.04
N TYR A 287 -3.80 -9.36 4.85
CA TYR A 287 -2.61 -10.14 4.49
C TYR A 287 -2.80 -11.65 4.65
N VAL A 288 -3.63 -12.11 5.60
CA VAL A 288 -4.04 -13.51 5.71
C VAL A 288 -4.77 -13.95 4.43
N ALA A 289 -5.71 -13.15 3.92
CA ALA A 289 -6.38 -13.46 2.66
C ALA A 289 -5.39 -13.61 1.48
N LEU A 290 -4.29 -12.85 1.47
CA LEU A 290 -3.21 -13.02 0.49
C LEU A 290 -2.39 -14.29 0.74
N GLN A 291 -2.08 -14.60 2.01
CA GLN A 291 -1.36 -15.81 2.39
C GLN A 291 -2.14 -17.11 2.07
N GLU A 292 -3.47 -17.03 2.06
CA GLU A 292 -4.38 -18.15 1.72
C GLU A 292 -4.70 -18.22 0.22
N SER A 293 -4.21 -17.26 -0.58
CA SER A 293 -4.47 -17.22 -2.02
C SER A 293 -3.95 -18.48 -2.75
N PRO A 294 -4.64 -18.97 -3.79
CA PRO A 294 -4.13 -20.04 -4.64
C PRO A 294 -2.85 -19.64 -5.39
N ILE A 295 -2.56 -18.35 -5.50
CA ILE A 295 -1.42 -17.78 -6.24
C ILE A 295 -0.18 -17.77 -5.34
N ALA A 296 0.89 -18.47 -5.74
CA ALA A 296 2.07 -18.65 -4.90
C ALA A 296 2.80 -17.33 -4.55
N SER A 297 2.87 -16.38 -5.48
CA SER A 297 3.47 -15.06 -5.24
C SER A 297 2.65 -14.26 -4.22
N ALA A 298 1.31 -14.27 -4.32
CA ALA A 298 0.44 -13.67 -3.32
C ALA A 298 0.71 -14.23 -1.92
N ARG A 299 0.87 -15.57 -1.82
CA ARG A 299 1.16 -16.21 -0.53
C ARG A 299 2.48 -15.75 0.08
N ALA A 300 3.53 -15.68 -0.75
CA ALA A 300 4.84 -15.23 -0.31
C ALA A 300 4.82 -13.77 0.18
N ILE A 301 4.15 -12.89 -0.57
CA ILE A 301 4.00 -11.47 -0.21
C ILE A 301 3.20 -11.33 1.09
N GLY A 302 2.07 -12.05 1.22
CA GLY A 302 1.26 -12.04 2.43
C GLY A 302 2.05 -12.48 3.67
N ALA A 303 2.87 -13.54 3.55
CA ALA A 303 3.72 -14.02 4.64
C ALA A 303 4.72 -12.97 5.14
N ILE A 304 5.37 -12.23 4.24
CA ILE A 304 6.36 -11.19 4.60
C ILE A 304 5.69 -10.05 5.39
N TRP A 305 4.53 -9.58 4.93
CA TRP A 305 3.79 -8.52 5.61
C TRP A 305 3.19 -8.99 6.95
N LEU A 306 2.79 -10.26 7.06
CA LEU A 306 2.31 -10.85 8.32
C LEU A 306 3.41 -10.98 9.37
N GLU A 307 4.61 -11.40 8.96
CA GLU A 307 5.78 -11.43 9.84
C GLU A 307 6.06 -10.03 10.40
N ARG A 308 6.03 -9.01 9.52
CA ARG A 308 6.19 -7.62 9.95
C ARG A 308 5.10 -7.13 10.90
N LEU A 309 3.84 -7.47 10.66
CA LEU A 309 2.75 -7.13 11.58
C LEU A 309 2.90 -7.80 12.95
N ALA A 310 3.45 -9.01 13.01
CA ALA A 310 3.70 -9.71 14.26
C ALA A 310 4.75 -8.96 15.12
N GLU A 311 5.79 -8.40 14.48
CA GLU A 311 6.75 -7.52 15.17
C GLU A 311 6.06 -6.28 15.76
N THR A 312 5.18 -5.63 15.00
CA THR A 312 4.39 -4.49 15.49
C THR A 312 3.50 -4.86 16.66
N ALA A 313 2.78 -5.99 16.57
CA ALA A 313 1.94 -6.46 17.66
C ALA A 313 2.75 -6.72 18.94
N SER A 314 3.94 -7.32 18.80
CA SER A 314 4.86 -7.51 19.93
C SER A 314 5.31 -6.18 20.54
N LEU A 315 5.66 -5.19 19.71
CA LEU A 315 6.03 -3.85 20.16
C LEU A 315 4.88 -3.18 20.94
N LEU A 316 3.64 -3.24 20.43
CA LEU A 316 2.48 -2.64 21.10
C LEU A 316 2.18 -3.31 22.45
N ASN A 317 2.33 -4.63 22.54
CA ASN A 317 2.17 -5.34 23.81
C ASN A 317 3.22 -4.89 24.84
N GLN A 318 4.49 -4.81 24.45
CA GLN A 318 5.56 -4.32 25.34
C GLN A 318 5.32 -2.88 25.80
N LEU A 319 4.84 -2.00 24.91
CA LEU A 319 4.46 -0.63 25.27
C LEU A 319 3.28 -0.60 26.25
N SER A 320 2.28 -1.48 26.06
CA SER A 320 1.12 -1.58 26.96
C SER A 320 1.52 -2.06 28.34
N GLU A 321 2.39 -3.07 28.44
CA GLU A 321 2.91 -3.59 29.72
C GLU A 321 3.70 -2.51 30.47
N ALA A 322 4.57 -1.77 29.76
CA ALA A 322 5.34 -0.67 30.36
C ALA A 322 4.44 0.48 30.87
N ALA A 323 3.35 0.79 30.16
CA ALA A 323 2.40 1.82 30.55
C ALA A 323 1.59 1.43 31.80
N VAL A 324 1.17 0.16 31.90
CA VAL A 324 0.44 -0.36 33.09
C VAL A 324 1.35 -0.36 34.31
N TRP A 325 2.62 -0.77 34.16
CA TRP A 325 3.57 -0.81 35.27
C TRP A 325 3.88 0.59 35.84
N GLN A 326 3.90 1.63 35.00
CA GLN A 326 4.05 3.02 35.47
C GLN A 326 2.85 3.51 36.27
N ASP A 327 1.63 3.07 35.94
CA ASP A 327 0.41 3.42 36.68
C ASP A 327 0.38 2.73 38.07
N GLU A 328 0.77 1.44 38.13
CA GLU A 328 0.83 0.68 39.38
C GLU A 328 1.95 1.14 40.34
N THR A 329 3.07 1.65 39.83
CA THR A 329 4.22 2.10 40.64
C THR A 329 4.11 3.55 41.13
N VAL A 330 3.27 4.38 40.50
CA VAL A 330 2.96 5.76 40.92
C VAL A 330 1.83 5.81 41.97
N ALA A 331 1.30 4.67 42.39
CA ALA A 331 0.41 4.57 43.54
C ALA A 331 1.15 4.20 44.86
N PRO A 332 1.71 5.16 45.62
CA PRO A 332 2.02 4.95 47.02
C PRO A 332 0.98 5.64 47.93
N GLU A 333 0.49 4.89 48.91
CA GLU A 333 0.28 5.36 50.29
C GLU A 333 -0.48 6.69 50.46
N LEU A 334 -1.80 6.68 50.29
CA LEU A 334 -2.72 7.58 51.01
C LEU A 334 -3.93 6.82 51.53
N GLN A 335 -3.66 5.81 52.36
CA GLN A 335 -4.60 5.37 53.39
C GLN A 335 -3.78 5.19 54.67
N ASP A 336 -4.18 5.90 55.73
CA ASP A 336 -3.58 6.03 57.06
C ASP A 336 -2.45 7.07 57.21
N VAL A 337 -2.83 8.35 57.41
CA VAL A 337 -2.68 9.15 58.67
C VAL A 337 -3.68 10.30 58.66
#